data_AF-A0A7Y6NRP0-F1
#
_entry.id   AF-A0A7Y6NRP0-F1
#
_cell.length_a   1.000
_cell.length_b   1.000
_cell.length_c   1.000
_cell.angle_alpha   90.00
_cell.angle_beta   90.00
_cell.angle_gamma   90.00
#
_symmetry.space_group_name_H-M   'P 1'
#
loop_
_entity.id
_entity.type
_entity.pdbx_description
1 polymer ?
#
loop_
_entity_poly.entity_id
_entity_poly.type
_entity_poly.pdbx_seq_one_letter_code
_entity_poly.pdbx_strand_id
1 'polypeptide(L)'
;MRHWLMKSEPDECSIDDLAAAPDQTVPWVGVRNFQARNFMRNDMRVGDGVLFYHSSCAVPGVYGLAKVASEAYPDASQFDPASKYHDAKSTPEHPRWYHVDVKLVRKTRVLTLAEMRETPELASMIVLKRGNRLSITPLTDAEWQAVNALL
;
A
#
# COMPACT_ATOMS: atom_id res chain seq x y z
N MET A 1 -9.21 -13.28 -6.19
CA MET A 1 -8.25 -12.15 -6.25
C MET A 1 -8.23 -11.54 -4.87
N ARG A 2 -7.06 -11.20 -4.32
CA ARG A 2 -6.98 -10.60 -2.98
C ARG A 2 -7.02 -9.08 -3.09
N HIS A 3 -7.31 -8.44 -1.97
CA HIS A 3 -7.47 -7.01 -1.86
C HIS A 3 -6.62 -6.47 -0.71
N TRP A 4 -6.00 -5.32 -0.93
CA TRP A 4 -5.00 -4.74 -0.03
C TRP A 4 -5.25 -3.26 0.17
N LEU A 5 -4.98 -2.75 1.36
CA LEU A 5 -4.84 -1.33 1.62
C LEU A 5 -3.35 -1.07 1.83
N MET A 6 -2.80 -0.16 1.04
CA MET A 6 -1.39 0.19 1.09
C MET A 6 -1.27 1.70 1.36
N LYS A 7 -0.60 2.03 2.48
CA LYS A 7 -0.40 3.41 2.92
C LYS A 7 0.83 4.02 2.26
N SER A 8 0.67 5.22 1.75
CA SER A 8 1.74 6.08 1.27
C SER A 8 1.58 7.47 1.90
N GLU A 9 2.69 8.10 2.28
CA GLU A 9 2.65 9.52 2.66
C GLU A 9 2.68 10.35 1.38
N PRO A 10 1.76 11.32 1.20
CA PRO A 10 1.66 12.05 -0.07
C PRO A 10 2.91 12.87 -0.40
N ASP A 11 3.70 13.25 0.61
CA ASP A 11 4.99 13.94 0.41
C ASP A 11 6.09 12.99 -0.11
N GLU A 12 5.92 11.67 0.03
CA GLU A 12 6.84 10.66 -0.51
C GLU A 12 6.37 10.12 -1.86
N CYS A 13 5.09 9.74 -1.94
CA CYS A 13 4.44 9.30 -3.18
C CYS A 13 2.93 9.45 -3.04
N SER A 14 2.38 10.51 -3.62
CA SER A 14 0.93 10.73 -3.71
C SER A 14 0.30 9.88 -4.83
N ILE A 15 -1.03 9.92 -4.90
CA ILE A 15 -1.75 9.27 -6.01
C ILE A 15 -1.48 10.00 -7.34
N ASP A 16 -1.16 11.29 -7.27
CA ASP A 16 -0.83 12.12 -8.42
C ASP A 16 0.56 11.78 -8.94
N ASP A 17 1.52 11.51 -8.05
CA ASP A 17 2.85 11.02 -8.43
C ASP A 17 2.74 9.65 -9.13
N LEU A 18 1.93 8.73 -8.58
CA LEU A 18 1.64 7.47 -9.24
C LEU A 18 0.98 7.68 -10.61
N ALA A 19 0.03 8.62 -10.72
CA ALA A 19 -0.65 8.89 -11.97
C ALA A 19 0.27 9.51 -13.05
N ALA A 20 1.27 10.28 -12.63
CA ALA A 20 2.26 10.92 -13.49
C ALA A 20 3.48 10.02 -13.80
N ALA A 21 3.68 8.94 -13.03
CA ALA A 21 4.78 8.00 -13.24
C ALA A 21 4.71 7.32 -14.62
N PRO A 22 5.86 6.90 -15.19
CA PRO A 22 5.89 6.07 -16.39
C PRO A 22 4.99 4.84 -16.23
N ASP A 23 4.18 4.55 -17.26
CA ASP A 23 3.16 3.49 -17.25
C ASP A 23 2.19 3.51 -16.05
N GLN A 24 2.10 4.66 -15.37
CA GLN A 24 1.33 4.88 -14.14
C GLN A 24 1.63 3.82 -13.07
N THR A 25 2.92 3.46 -12.94
CA THR A 25 3.40 2.38 -12.10
C THR A 25 4.56 2.85 -11.24
N VAL A 26 4.55 2.50 -9.95
CA VAL A 26 5.65 2.80 -9.02
C VAL A 26 6.04 1.57 -8.21
N PRO A 27 7.32 1.41 -7.84
CA PRO A 27 7.74 0.40 -6.88
C PRO A 27 7.29 0.79 -5.46
N TRP A 28 6.72 -0.15 -4.70
CA TRP A 28 6.24 0.10 -3.34
C TRP A 28 7.35 0.03 -2.27
N VAL A 29 8.33 0.91 -2.39
CA VAL A 29 9.57 0.92 -1.62
C VAL A 29 9.37 1.26 -0.14
N GLY A 30 10.40 1.01 0.69
CA GLY A 30 10.49 1.58 2.04
C GLY A 30 9.75 0.83 3.15
N VAL A 31 9.12 -0.31 2.84
CA VAL A 31 8.47 -1.15 3.86
C VAL A 31 9.53 -1.81 4.75
N ARG A 32 9.54 -1.46 6.04
CA ARG A 32 10.47 -1.99 7.06
C ARG A 32 9.76 -2.72 8.22
N ASN A 33 8.54 -3.17 7.98
CA ASN A 33 7.79 -4.03 8.90
C ASN A 33 7.74 -5.46 8.35
N PHE A 34 8.15 -6.44 9.16
CA PHE A 34 8.22 -7.85 8.73
C PHE A 34 6.88 -8.44 8.28
N GLN A 35 5.78 -8.08 8.96
CA GLN A 35 4.45 -8.57 8.59
C GLN A 35 3.98 -7.95 7.28
N ALA A 36 4.12 -6.62 7.11
CA ALA A 36 3.79 -5.95 5.86
C ALA A 36 4.63 -6.47 4.68
N ARG A 37 5.92 -6.70 4.91
CA ARG A 37 6.80 -7.36 3.93
C ARG A 37 6.28 -8.76 3.56
N ASN A 38 5.89 -9.56 4.56
CA ASN A 38 5.41 -10.91 4.31
C ASN A 38 4.12 -10.93 3.48
N PHE A 39 3.22 -9.97 3.65
CA PHE A 39 2.05 -9.82 2.79
C PHE A 39 2.45 -9.61 1.33
N MET A 40 3.37 -8.68 1.05
CA MET A 40 3.85 -8.49 -0.32
C MET A 40 4.56 -9.74 -0.86
N ARG A 41 5.50 -10.29 -0.07
CA ARG A 41 6.37 -11.37 -0.54
C ARG A 41 5.65 -12.70 -0.75
N ASN A 42 4.75 -13.05 0.15
CA ASN A 42 4.19 -14.40 0.20
C ASN A 42 2.75 -14.45 -0.35
N ASP A 43 1.98 -13.37 -0.16
CA ASP A 43 0.53 -13.39 -0.32
C ASP A 43 0.03 -12.61 -1.54
N MET A 44 0.65 -11.48 -1.89
CA MET A 44 0.26 -10.68 -3.05
C MET A 44 0.56 -11.43 -4.35
N ARG A 45 -0.33 -11.27 -5.33
CA ARG A 45 -0.14 -11.75 -6.71
C ARG A 45 -0.45 -10.63 -7.70
N VAL A 46 0.17 -10.70 -8.88
CA VAL A 46 -0.13 -9.75 -9.97
C VAL A 46 -1.64 -9.72 -10.23
N GLY A 47 -2.19 -8.51 -10.29
CA GLY A 47 -3.60 -8.25 -10.49
C GLY A 47 -4.41 -8.07 -9.21
N ASP A 48 -3.89 -8.39 -8.02
CA ASP A 48 -4.57 -8.12 -6.76
C ASP A 48 -4.90 -6.62 -6.60
N GLY A 49 -6.09 -6.33 -6.07
CA GLY A 49 -6.58 -4.96 -5.93
C GLY A 49 -5.93 -4.22 -4.77
N VAL A 50 -5.67 -2.92 -4.96
CA VAL A 50 -5.02 -2.04 -3.97
C VAL A 50 -5.86 -0.79 -3.75
N LEU A 51 -6.22 -0.50 -2.51
CA LEU A 51 -6.64 0.82 -2.06
C LEU A 51 -5.38 1.65 -1.78
N PHE A 52 -5.16 2.68 -2.60
CA PHE A 52 -4.04 3.61 -2.41
C PHE A 52 -4.45 4.63 -1.33
N TYR A 53 -3.88 4.47 -0.14
CA TYR A 53 -4.27 5.23 1.04
C TYR A 53 -3.23 6.29 1.38
N HIS A 54 -3.64 7.56 1.48
CA HIS A 54 -2.76 8.63 1.98
C HIS A 54 -2.76 8.62 3.52
N SER A 55 -1.58 8.45 4.10
CA SER A 55 -1.35 8.53 5.55
C SER A 55 -0.53 9.77 5.93
N SER A 56 -0.44 10.04 7.24
CA SER A 56 0.41 11.09 7.81
C SER A 56 0.22 12.48 7.19
N CYS A 57 -1.00 12.80 6.75
CA CYS A 57 -1.35 14.06 6.09
C CYS A 57 -2.63 14.68 6.66
N ALA A 58 -2.98 15.88 6.21
CA ALA A 58 -4.13 16.64 6.70
C ALA A 58 -5.48 15.91 6.49
N VAL A 59 -5.63 15.19 5.38
CA VAL A 59 -6.85 14.44 5.04
C VAL A 59 -6.48 12.99 4.74
N PRO A 60 -6.35 12.12 5.77
CA PRO A 60 -6.03 10.73 5.54
C PRO A 60 -7.23 9.97 4.97
N GLY A 61 -6.99 9.06 4.03
CA GLY A 61 -8.07 8.32 3.36
C GLY A 61 -7.62 7.57 2.12
N VAL A 62 -8.57 6.96 1.41
CA VAL A 62 -8.35 6.32 0.10
C VAL A 62 -8.48 7.36 -1.01
N TYR A 63 -7.46 7.47 -1.85
CA TYR A 63 -7.35 8.47 -2.92
C TYR A 63 -7.45 7.88 -4.33
N GLY A 64 -7.37 6.55 -4.42
CA GLY A 64 -7.50 5.86 -5.69
C GLY A 64 -7.47 4.35 -5.54
N LEU A 65 -7.78 3.70 -6.65
CA LEU A 65 -7.63 2.26 -6.82
C LEU A 65 -6.41 1.99 -7.68
N ALA A 66 -5.67 0.97 -7.30
CA ALA A 66 -4.51 0.46 -8.00
C ALA A 66 -4.55 -1.07 -8.00
N LYS A 67 -3.54 -1.69 -8.61
CA LYS A 67 -3.35 -3.13 -8.60
C LYS A 67 -1.88 -3.49 -8.47
N VAL A 68 -1.60 -4.66 -7.92
CA VAL A 68 -0.27 -5.25 -7.93
C VAL A 68 0.14 -5.53 -9.37
N ALA A 69 1.31 -5.04 -9.78
CA ALA A 69 1.80 -5.05 -11.16
C ALA A 69 3.03 -5.95 -11.37
N SER A 70 3.64 -6.45 -10.29
CA SER A 70 4.77 -7.38 -10.35
C SER A 70 4.64 -8.47 -9.28
N GLU A 71 5.39 -9.56 -9.46
CA GLU A 71 5.74 -10.44 -8.33
C GLU A 71 6.67 -9.69 -7.36
N ALA A 72 6.79 -10.18 -6.13
CA ALA A 72 7.65 -9.53 -5.15
C ALA A 72 9.13 -9.70 -5.47
N TYR A 73 9.90 -8.62 -5.34
CA TYR A 73 11.34 -8.61 -5.58
C TYR A 73 12.07 -7.76 -4.53
N PRO A 74 13.40 -7.91 -4.37
CA PRO A 74 14.16 -7.18 -3.36
C PRO A 74 14.07 -5.66 -3.52
N ASP A 75 13.83 -4.98 -2.40
CA ASP A 75 13.85 -3.51 -2.36
C ASP A 75 15.28 -2.98 -2.47
N ALA A 76 15.69 -2.49 -3.65
CA ALA A 76 17.06 -2.02 -3.89
C ALA A 76 17.50 -0.90 -2.92
N SER A 77 16.56 -0.11 -2.40
CA SER A 77 16.85 0.97 -1.43
C SER A 77 17.41 0.46 -0.11
N GLN A 78 17.31 -0.84 0.18
CA GLN A 78 17.89 -1.44 1.38
C GLN A 78 19.42 -1.59 1.32
N PHE A 79 20.01 -1.55 0.11
CA PHE A 79 21.44 -1.76 -0.11
C PHE A 79 22.24 -0.47 -0.31
N ASP A 80 21.56 0.65 -0.57
CA ASP A 80 22.18 1.95 -0.77
C ASP A 80 22.41 2.66 0.58
N PRO A 81 23.66 2.92 1.01
CA PRO A 81 23.93 3.62 2.26
C PRO A 81 23.39 5.06 2.33
N ALA A 82 23.11 5.69 1.18
CA ALA A 82 22.52 7.04 1.12
C ALA A 82 20.99 7.02 1.25
N SER A 83 20.36 5.86 1.07
CA SER A 83 18.92 5.70 1.19
C SER A 83 18.47 5.81 2.65
N LYS A 84 17.38 6.55 2.88
CA LYS A 84 16.70 6.60 4.19
C LYS A 84 16.19 5.23 4.67
N TYR A 85 16.11 4.25 3.77
CA TYR A 85 15.66 2.90 4.06
C TYR A 85 16.79 1.85 4.03
N HIS A 86 18.06 2.28 4.04
CA HIS A 86 19.22 1.40 4.13
C HIS A 86 19.11 0.45 5.33
N ASP A 87 19.47 -0.83 5.12
CA ASP A 87 19.59 -1.81 6.19
C ASP A 87 20.97 -2.48 6.10
N ALA A 88 21.89 -2.07 6.97
CA ALA A 88 23.28 -2.57 6.99
C ALA A 88 23.41 -4.09 7.20
N LYS A 89 22.34 -4.79 7.61
CA LYS A 89 22.31 -6.24 7.78
C LYS A 89 21.68 -6.96 6.58
N SER A 90 21.30 -6.24 5.52
CA SER A 90 20.76 -6.81 4.30
C SER A 90 21.83 -6.82 3.21
N THR A 91 22.03 -7.96 2.55
CA THR A 91 22.96 -8.09 1.42
C THR A 91 22.21 -8.54 0.16
N PRO A 92 22.74 -8.31 -1.04
CA PRO A 92 22.10 -8.78 -2.28
C PRO A 92 21.82 -10.28 -2.32
N GLU A 93 22.64 -11.09 -1.64
CA GLU A 93 22.48 -12.54 -1.53
C GLU A 93 21.41 -12.93 -0.49
N HIS A 94 21.21 -12.09 0.53
CA HIS A 94 20.24 -12.31 1.61
C HIS A 94 19.37 -11.07 1.86
N PRO A 95 18.56 -10.64 0.87
CA PRO A 95 17.69 -9.48 1.00
C PRO A 95 16.68 -9.69 2.12
N ARG A 96 16.59 -8.70 3.01
CA ARG A 96 15.63 -8.70 4.12
C ARG A 96 14.30 -8.07 3.75
N TRP A 97 14.29 -7.16 2.78
CA TRP A 97 13.14 -6.36 2.38
C TRP A 97 12.77 -6.60 0.92
N TYR A 98 11.47 -6.69 0.68
CA TYR A 98 10.88 -6.99 -0.62
C TYR A 98 9.70 -6.04 -0.82
N HIS A 99 9.44 -5.69 -2.06
CA HIS A 99 8.26 -4.95 -2.46
C HIS A 99 7.69 -5.51 -3.77
N VAL A 100 6.55 -4.96 -4.17
CA VAL A 100 5.93 -5.17 -5.48
C VAL A 100 5.81 -3.83 -6.19
N ASP A 101 5.62 -3.86 -7.50
CA ASP A 101 5.16 -2.69 -8.25
C ASP A 101 3.65 -2.54 -8.12
N VAL A 102 3.18 -1.30 -8.06
CA VAL A 102 1.76 -0.96 -7.99
C VAL A 102 1.42 -0.06 -9.16
N LYS A 103 0.40 -0.45 -9.93
CA LYS A 103 -0.08 0.27 -11.11
C LYS A 103 -1.45 0.90 -10.85
N LEU A 104 -1.60 2.16 -11.24
CA LEU A 104 -2.87 2.87 -11.14
C LEU A 104 -3.97 2.14 -11.92
N VAL A 105 -5.16 2.07 -11.32
CA VAL A 105 -6.39 1.70 -12.02
C VAL A 105 -7.21 2.96 -12.28
N ARG A 106 -7.53 3.73 -11.24
CA ARG A 106 -8.19 5.04 -11.34
C ARG A 106 -7.96 5.87 -10.08
N LYS A 107 -7.93 7.20 -10.24
CA LYS A 107 -8.14 8.13 -9.12
C LYS A 107 -9.60 8.10 -8.69
N THR A 108 -9.86 8.44 -7.44
CA THR A 108 -11.21 8.53 -6.88
C THR A 108 -11.42 9.89 -6.22
N ARG A 109 -12.66 10.19 -5.80
CA ARG A 109 -12.83 11.14 -4.69
C ARG A 109 -12.09 10.59 -3.46
N VAL A 110 -11.79 11.47 -2.50
CA VAL A 110 -11.24 10.99 -1.23
C VAL A 110 -12.36 10.30 -0.43
N LEU A 111 -12.16 9.03 -0.09
CA LEU A 111 -12.90 8.35 0.95
C LEU A 111 -12.11 8.50 2.25
N THR A 112 -12.54 9.44 3.09
CA THR A 112 -11.75 9.87 4.26
C THR A 112 -11.73 8.80 5.35
N LEU A 113 -10.71 8.82 6.20
CA LEU A 113 -10.66 7.97 7.39
C LEU A 113 -11.88 8.15 8.30
N ALA A 114 -12.42 9.37 8.39
CA ALA A 114 -13.62 9.65 9.18
C ALA A 114 -14.85 8.94 8.58
N GLU A 115 -15.07 9.11 7.28
CA GLU A 115 -16.16 8.43 6.56
C GLU A 115 -16.04 6.90 6.64
N MET A 116 -14.82 6.36 6.51
CA MET A 116 -14.59 4.92 6.68
C MET A 116 -14.95 4.42 8.08
N ARG A 117 -14.73 5.23 9.13
CA ARG A 117 -15.09 4.87 10.52
C ARG A 117 -16.59 4.93 10.79
N GLU A 118 -17.30 5.78 10.06
CA GLU A 118 -18.75 5.92 10.16
C GLU A 118 -19.50 4.86 9.36
N THR A 119 -18.81 4.10 8.51
CA THR A 119 -19.38 3.04 7.67
C THR A 119 -19.36 1.68 8.40
N PRO A 120 -20.51 1.11 8.82
CA PRO A 120 -20.55 -0.14 9.58
C PRO A 120 -19.92 -1.34 8.86
N GLU A 121 -20.07 -1.42 7.54
CA GLU A 121 -19.52 -2.48 6.68
C GLU A 121 -17.99 -2.50 6.68
N LEU A 122 -17.35 -1.38 7.06
CA LEU A 122 -15.89 -1.24 7.12
C LEU A 122 -15.35 -1.42 8.53
N ALA A 123 -16.19 -1.62 9.55
CA ALA A 123 -15.79 -1.65 10.95
C ALA A 123 -14.73 -2.72 11.28
N SER A 124 -14.67 -3.81 10.50
CA SER A 124 -13.67 -4.88 10.67
C SER A 124 -12.31 -4.56 10.06
N MET A 125 -12.18 -3.51 9.24
CA MET A 125 -10.97 -3.21 8.51
C MET A 125 -9.80 -3.00 9.47
N ILE A 126 -8.70 -3.71 9.21
CA ILE A 126 -7.51 -3.66 10.07
C ILE A 126 -6.95 -2.24 10.16
N VAL A 127 -7.06 -1.43 9.10
CA VAL A 127 -6.64 -0.02 9.09
C VAL A 127 -7.34 0.82 10.18
N LEU A 128 -8.59 0.48 10.53
CA LEU A 128 -9.42 1.21 11.49
C LEU A 128 -9.21 0.74 12.93
N LYS A 129 -8.62 -0.44 13.14
CA LYS A 129 -8.40 -0.99 14.48
C LYS A 129 -7.46 -0.11 15.29
N ARG A 130 -7.87 0.21 16.51
CA ARG A 130 -7.06 0.99 17.46
C ARG A 130 -5.71 0.32 17.67
N GLY A 131 -4.63 1.10 17.55
CA GLY A 131 -3.27 0.60 17.75
C GLY A 131 -2.65 -0.07 16.51
N ASN A 132 -3.37 -0.20 15.39
CA ASN A 132 -2.75 -0.70 14.16
C ASN A 132 -1.58 0.21 13.74
N ARG A 133 -0.46 -0.43 13.39
CA ARG A 133 0.77 0.20 12.89
C ARG A 133 1.22 -0.38 11.54
N LEU A 134 0.44 -1.28 10.95
CA LEU A 134 0.76 -1.85 9.64
C LEU A 134 0.49 -0.81 8.55
N SER A 135 1.45 -0.69 7.63
CA SER A 135 1.34 0.10 6.40
C SER A 135 0.61 -0.65 5.28
N ILE A 136 0.57 -1.98 5.36
CA ILE A 136 -0.12 -2.85 4.42
C ILE A 136 -1.04 -3.75 5.22
N THR A 137 -2.32 -3.78 4.85
CA THR A 137 -3.31 -4.65 5.49
C THR A 137 -4.18 -5.34 4.44
N PRO A 138 -4.50 -6.63 4.60
CA PRO A 138 -5.47 -7.29 3.75
C PRO A 138 -6.88 -6.71 3.96
N LEU A 139 -7.70 -6.79 2.92
CA LEU A 139 -9.15 -6.61 3.00
C LEU A 139 -9.85 -7.94 2.72
N THR A 140 -11.00 -8.12 3.33
CA THR A 140 -11.99 -9.09 2.88
C THR A 140 -12.68 -8.60 1.59
N ASP A 141 -13.28 -9.51 0.84
CA ASP A 141 -14.06 -9.14 -0.34
C ASP A 141 -15.24 -8.22 0.01
N ALA A 142 -15.87 -8.42 1.19
CA ALA A 142 -16.95 -7.56 1.67
C ALA A 142 -16.48 -6.12 1.92
N GLU A 143 -15.33 -5.94 2.58
CA GLU A 143 -14.75 -4.61 2.81
C GLU A 143 -14.35 -3.94 1.49
N TRP A 144 -13.79 -4.70 0.53
CA TRP A 144 -13.47 -4.18 -0.79
C TRP A 144 -14.71 -3.71 -1.55
N GLN A 145 -15.80 -4.49 -1.55
CA GLN A 145 -17.04 -4.10 -2.20
C GLN A 145 -17.69 -2.89 -1.53
N ALA A 146 -17.69 -2.83 -0.20
CA ALA A 146 -18.21 -1.69 0.55
C ALA A 146 -17.43 -0.40 0.24
N VAL A 147 -16.10 -0.45 0.16
CA VAL A 147 -15.30 0.69 -0.29
C VAL A 147 -15.67 1.09 -1.73
N ASN A 148 -15.79 0.14 -2.66
CA ASN A 148 -16.15 0.47 -4.05
C ASN A 148 -17.55 1.08 -4.16
N ALA A 149 -18.51 0.67 -3.33
CA ALA A 149 -19.85 1.25 -3.31
C ALA A 149 -19.86 2.73 -2.87
N LEU A 150 -18.83 3.15 -2.12
CA LEU A 150 -18.66 4.54 -1.69
C LEU A 150 -17.91 5.39 -2.75
N LEU A 151 -17.12 4.78 -3.65
CA LEU A 151 -16.16 5.47 -4.53
C LEU A 151 -16.62 5.71 -5.97
#